data_AF-A0AA85A0S0-F1
#
_entry.id   AF-A0AA85A0S0-F1
#
_cell.length_a   1.000
_cell.length_b   1.000
_cell.length_c   1.000
_cell.angle_alpha   90.00
_cell.angle_beta   90.00
_cell.angle_gamma   90.00
#
_symmetry.space_group_name_H-M   'P 1'
#
loop_
_entity.id
_entity.type
_entity.pdbx_description
1 polymer ?
#
loop_
_entity_poly.entity_id
_entity_poly.type
_entity_poly.pdbx_seq_one_letter_code
_entity_poly.pdbx_strand_id
1 'polypeptide(L)'
;MFLSPERKCGCKGIRSCAICDNDNIQKDKGRQLDEFTFCPSCDMAVVETNIMSKEFHVHQGGFPFLDIEVIRDFVDENEEAMLVEEIDKQAWVLSQSGRRKQDYGPKVNFKRQKVHIGGFAGLPAYSRFLITRYNDLIRESKSLRPEFLPVELCNLEYKSDRGACIVPHYDDSWLWGDRLVTVNLSGATYLTFTLPTTDVVDGINHEFKRVQSYVPNICRGSFCVRVLLDRRSLVVVSGPARYIWQHEIRRSDIPIRRIAMTFRELSSTFSPESGNMTDEQKFGKKLLEIASTYPHM
;
A
#
# COMPACT_ATOMS: atom_id res chain seq x y z
N MET A 1 35.77 -14.82 20.39
CA MET A 1 34.81 -13.80 19.92
C MET A 1 33.63 -14.58 19.33
N PHE A 2 32.59 -14.83 20.13
CA PHE A 2 31.44 -15.60 19.64
C PHE A 2 30.69 -14.73 18.63
N LEU A 3 30.80 -15.08 17.35
CA LEU A 3 29.98 -14.54 16.27
C LEU A 3 28.52 -14.74 16.68
N SER A 4 27.76 -13.66 16.81
CA SER A 4 26.31 -13.79 16.98
C SER A 4 25.75 -14.49 15.73
N PRO A 5 24.81 -15.42 15.86
CA PRO A 5 24.21 -16.04 14.68
C PRO A 5 23.57 -14.93 13.83
N GLU A 6 23.98 -14.84 12.57
CA GLU A 6 23.44 -13.89 11.60
C GLU A 6 21.91 -13.95 11.65
N ARG A 7 21.29 -12.77 11.81
CA ARG A 7 19.85 -12.66 11.98
C ARG A 7 19.14 -13.09 10.68
N LYS A 8 18.57 -14.31 10.66
CA LYS A 8 17.94 -14.92 9.47
C LYS A 8 16.62 -14.25 9.02
N CYS A 9 16.00 -13.41 9.86
CA CYS A 9 14.75 -12.72 9.54
C CYS A 9 14.63 -11.30 10.17
N GLY A 10 13.85 -10.42 9.54
CA GLY A 10 13.58 -9.06 10.03
C GLY A 10 12.42 -8.93 11.01
N CYS A 11 11.77 -10.05 11.38
CA CYS A 11 10.60 -10.08 12.27
C CYS A 11 10.85 -9.47 13.66
N LYS A 12 9.81 -8.84 14.23
CA LYS A 12 9.81 -8.17 15.55
C LYS A 12 8.44 -8.31 16.21
N GLY A 13 8.42 -8.47 17.54
CA GLY A 13 7.17 -8.57 18.32
C GLY A 13 6.32 -9.75 17.87
N ILE A 14 5.01 -9.53 17.68
CA ILE A 14 4.05 -10.56 17.27
C ILE A 14 4.15 -10.99 15.79
N ARG A 15 4.99 -10.33 14.99
CA ARG A 15 5.08 -10.58 13.54
C ARG A 15 6.02 -11.76 13.28
N SER A 16 5.52 -12.83 12.65
CA SER A 16 6.30 -14.02 12.29
C SER A 16 6.43 -14.21 10.77
N CYS A 17 7.38 -15.04 10.35
CA CYS A 17 7.57 -15.50 8.96
C CYS A 17 7.85 -17.01 8.96
N ALA A 18 7.91 -17.65 7.79
CA ALA A 18 8.16 -19.10 7.72
C ALA A 18 9.42 -19.54 8.49
N ILE A 19 10.48 -18.71 8.45
CA ILE A 19 11.73 -18.94 9.19
C ILE A 19 11.54 -18.86 10.72
N CYS A 20 10.67 -17.96 11.21
CA CYS A 20 10.37 -17.89 12.65
C CYS A 20 9.64 -19.14 13.14
N ASP A 21 8.80 -19.70 12.28
CA ASP A 21 7.88 -20.77 12.61
C ASP A 21 8.47 -22.17 12.29
N ASN A 22 9.77 -22.25 11.91
CA ASN A 22 10.44 -23.48 11.43
C ASN A 22 9.64 -24.20 10.34
N ASP A 23 9.10 -23.45 9.38
CA ASP A 23 8.20 -23.93 8.33
C ASP A 23 6.88 -24.56 8.83
N ASN A 24 6.63 -24.58 10.15
CA ASN A 24 5.30 -24.81 10.71
C ASN A 24 4.46 -23.54 10.53
N ILE A 25 4.20 -23.19 9.27
CA ILE A 25 3.20 -22.20 8.93
C ILE A 25 1.89 -22.77 9.42
N GLN A 26 1.50 -22.41 10.65
CA GLN A 26 0.14 -22.67 11.09
C GLN A 26 -0.74 -21.99 10.04
N LYS A 27 -1.53 -22.80 9.32
CA LYS A 27 -2.64 -22.27 8.53
C LYS A 27 -3.35 -21.32 9.46
N ASP A 28 -3.43 -20.06 9.04
CA ASP A 28 -4.07 -19.02 9.82
C ASP A 28 -5.42 -19.61 10.26
N LYS A 29 -5.58 -19.90 11.56
CA LYS A 29 -6.88 -20.32 12.11
C LYS A 29 -7.77 -19.09 12.20
N GLY A 30 -7.73 -18.27 11.15
CA GLY A 30 -8.44 -17.03 10.99
C GLY A 30 -9.91 -17.34 11.02
N ARG A 31 -10.65 -16.46 11.68
CA ARG A 31 -12.11 -16.42 11.61
C ARG A 31 -12.48 -16.39 10.13
N GLN A 32 -13.33 -17.32 9.68
CA GLN A 32 -13.84 -17.29 8.31
C GLN A 32 -14.64 -15.98 8.17
N LEU A 33 -14.09 -15.03 7.41
CA LEU A 33 -14.73 -13.75 7.15
C LEU A 33 -15.61 -13.88 5.92
N ASP A 34 -16.72 -13.14 5.90
CA ASP A 34 -17.50 -12.91 4.69
C ASP A 34 -16.65 -12.04 3.74
N GLU A 35 -16.29 -12.58 2.59
CA GLU A 35 -15.43 -11.90 1.63
C GLU A 35 -16.24 -11.16 0.56
N PHE A 36 -15.95 -9.88 0.39
CA PHE A 36 -16.41 -9.07 -0.72
C PHE A 36 -15.22 -8.80 -1.65
N THR A 37 -15.39 -8.88 -2.96
CA THR A 37 -14.37 -8.50 -3.94
C THR A 37 -14.64 -7.10 -4.44
N PHE A 38 -13.61 -6.25 -4.47
CA PHE A 38 -13.72 -4.91 -5.02
C PHE A 38 -13.76 -4.94 -6.55
N CYS A 39 -14.74 -4.27 -7.13
CA CYS A 39 -14.86 -4.07 -8.55
C CYS A 39 -14.46 -2.64 -8.94
N PRO A 40 -13.35 -2.46 -9.69
CA PRO A 40 -12.86 -1.13 -10.08
C PRO A 40 -13.68 -0.47 -11.19
N SER A 41 -14.66 -1.17 -11.79
CA SER A 41 -15.51 -0.62 -12.84
C SER A 41 -16.72 0.15 -12.30
N CYS A 42 -17.11 -0.10 -11.06
CA CYS A 42 -18.25 0.57 -10.43
C CYS A 42 -18.02 0.95 -8.95
N ASP A 43 -16.79 0.80 -8.45
CA ASP A 43 -16.39 1.12 -7.07
C ASP A 43 -17.22 0.40 -5.99
N MET A 44 -17.62 -0.84 -6.27
CA MET A 44 -18.43 -1.68 -5.37
C MET A 44 -17.63 -2.83 -4.79
N ALA A 45 -17.83 -3.14 -3.52
CA ALA A 45 -17.43 -4.39 -2.89
C ALA A 45 -18.59 -5.40 -2.95
N VAL A 46 -18.40 -6.54 -3.62
CA VAL A 46 -19.48 -7.46 -4.02
C VAL A 46 -19.22 -8.92 -3.62
N VAL A 47 -20.28 -9.66 -3.31
CA VAL A 47 -20.24 -11.12 -3.08
C VAL A 47 -20.55 -11.76 -4.43
N GLU A 48 -19.57 -12.44 -5.03
CA GLU A 48 -19.56 -12.93 -6.42
C GLU A 48 -20.95 -13.21 -7.07
N THR A 49 -21.46 -12.22 -7.82
CA THR A 49 -22.45 -12.43 -8.90
C THR A 49 -22.16 -11.41 -10.01
N ASN A 50 -21.52 -11.89 -11.07
CA ASN A 50 -21.31 -11.11 -12.30
C ASN A 50 -22.48 -11.35 -13.23
N ILE A 51 -23.36 -10.37 -13.42
CA ILE A 51 -24.20 -10.31 -14.63
C ILE A 51 -23.45 -9.42 -15.62
N MET A 52 -22.56 -10.03 -16.40
CA MET A 52 -21.86 -9.33 -17.48
C MET A 52 -22.78 -9.27 -18.70
N SER A 53 -23.40 -8.13 -18.95
CA SER A 53 -23.85 -7.79 -20.31
C SER A 53 -22.83 -6.84 -20.93
N LYS A 54 -22.60 -6.93 -22.24
CA LYS A 54 -21.62 -6.09 -22.97
C LYS A 54 -21.92 -4.58 -22.90
N GLU A 55 -23.09 -4.19 -22.41
CA GLU A 55 -23.58 -2.80 -22.40
C GLU A 55 -23.70 -2.19 -21.00
N PHE A 56 -23.80 -3.00 -19.93
CA PHE A 56 -23.92 -2.51 -18.57
C PHE A 56 -23.18 -3.42 -17.56
N HIS A 57 -22.21 -2.84 -16.85
CA HIS A 57 -21.57 -3.48 -15.72
C HIS A 57 -22.34 -3.14 -14.43
N VAL A 58 -23.14 -4.08 -13.95
CA VAL A 58 -23.97 -3.92 -12.75
C VAL A 58 -23.80 -5.13 -11.85
N HIS A 59 -23.55 -4.88 -10.57
CA HIS A 59 -23.62 -5.91 -9.54
C HIS A 59 -24.91 -5.78 -8.73
N GLN A 60 -25.51 -6.93 -8.40
CA GLN A 60 -26.66 -6.99 -7.50
C GLN A 60 -26.14 -7.39 -6.11
N GLY A 61 -26.18 -6.46 -5.16
CA GLY A 61 -25.70 -6.68 -3.80
C GLY A 61 -24.24 -6.25 -3.57
N GLY A 62 -23.90 -6.05 -2.30
CA GLY A 62 -22.65 -5.41 -1.89
C GLY A 62 -22.84 -3.99 -1.39
N PHE A 63 -21.77 -3.21 -1.35
CA PHE A 63 -21.78 -1.82 -0.91
C PHE A 63 -20.71 -1.00 -1.64
N PRO A 64 -20.90 0.33 -1.81
CA PRO A 64 -19.85 1.18 -2.35
C PRO A 64 -18.61 1.13 -1.47
N PHE A 65 -17.46 0.81 -2.06
CA PHE A 65 -16.16 0.81 -1.40
C PHE A 65 -15.30 1.86 -2.08
N LEU A 66 -15.37 3.08 -1.56
CA LEU A 66 -14.80 4.26 -2.17
C LEU A 66 -13.31 4.41 -1.78
N ASP A 67 -12.66 5.41 -2.41
CA ASP A 67 -11.27 5.80 -2.12
C ASP A 67 -10.22 4.71 -2.40
N ILE A 68 -10.56 3.84 -3.36
CA ILE A 68 -9.65 2.90 -4.02
C ILE A 68 -9.68 3.20 -5.52
N GLU A 69 -8.52 3.47 -6.11
CA GLU A 69 -8.35 3.60 -7.57
C GLU A 69 -7.48 2.43 -8.05
N VAL A 70 -7.90 1.74 -9.12
CA VAL A 70 -7.11 0.67 -9.74
C VAL A 70 -6.94 0.96 -11.23
N ILE A 71 -5.71 1.26 -11.62
CA ILE A 71 -5.31 1.45 -13.02
C ILE A 71 -4.63 0.17 -13.49
N ARG A 72 -5.34 -0.59 -14.33
CA ARG A 72 -4.82 -1.82 -14.94
C ARG A 72 -3.82 -1.47 -16.03
N ASP A 73 -2.86 -2.37 -16.27
CA ASP A 73 -1.85 -2.22 -17.32
C ASP A 73 -1.17 -0.84 -17.31
N PHE A 74 -0.89 -0.33 -16.10
CA PHE A 74 -0.27 0.99 -15.90
C PHE A 74 1.18 1.02 -16.39
N VAL A 75 1.87 -0.11 -16.31
CA VAL A 75 3.12 -0.37 -17.00
C VAL A 75 2.95 -1.52 -17.99
N ASP A 76 3.70 -1.51 -19.08
CA ASP A 76 3.72 -2.65 -19.99
C ASP A 76 4.71 -3.75 -19.54
N GLU A 77 4.83 -4.83 -20.32
CA GLU A 77 5.71 -5.96 -19.99
C GLU A 77 7.20 -5.60 -20.05
N ASN A 78 7.60 -4.69 -20.95
CA ASN A 78 9.00 -4.26 -21.07
C ASN A 78 9.38 -3.32 -19.93
N GLU A 79 8.48 -2.41 -19.57
CA GLU A 79 8.64 -1.51 -18.44
C GLU A 79 8.70 -2.28 -17.12
N GLU A 80 7.84 -3.29 -16.94
CA GLU A 80 7.91 -4.18 -15.79
C GLU A 80 9.23 -4.94 -15.73
N ALA A 81 9.71 -5.48 -16.86
CA ALA A 81 11.00 -6.17 -16.91
C ALA A 81 12.16 -5.24 -16.54
N MET A 82 12.18 -4.02 -17.09
CA MET A 82 13.17 -3.00 -16.76
C MET A 82 13.13 -2.61 -15.29
N LEU A 83 11.95 -2.35 -14.73
CA LEU A 83 11.78 -2.00 -13.32
C LEU A 83 12.29 -3.13 -12.41
N VAL A 84 11.93 -4.38 -12.70
CA VAL A 84 12.40 -5.53 -11.91
C VAL A 84 13.92 -5.67 -11.99
N GLU A 85 14.51 -5.50 -13.17
CA GLU A 85 15.96 -5.54 -13.35
C GLU A 85 16.68 -4.44 -12.54
N GLU A 86 16.21 -3.19 -12.62
CA GLU A 86 16.78 -2.06 -11.88
C GLU A 86 16.64 -2.23 -10.36
N ILE A 87 15.50 -2.74 -9.90
CA ILE A 87 15.27 -3.02 -8.47
C ILE A 87 16.21 -4.12 -7.98
N ASP A 88 16.40 -5.19 -8.75
CA ASP A 88 17.21 -6.34 -8.34
C ASP A 88 18.73 -6.09 -8.42
N LYS A 89 19.17 -5.02 -9.09
CA LYS A 89 20.56 -4.52 -9.01
C LYS A 89 20.90 -4.01 -7.60
N GLN A 90 19.90 -3.60 -6.83
CA GLN A 90 20.08 -2.97 -5.52
C GLN A 90 19.93 -3.97 -4.37
N ALA A 91 20.67 -3.75 -3.28
CA ALA A 91 20.70 -4.68 -2.17
C ALA A 91 19.36 -4.72 -1.40
N TRP A 92 18.81 -5.91 -1.24
CA TRP A 92 17.62 -6.15 -0.44
C TRP A 92 17.93 -6.22 1.06
N VAL A 93 17.20 -5.48 1.89
CA VAL A 93 17.31 -5.56 3.36
C VAL A 93 16.16 -6.39 3.94
N LEU A 94 16.46 -7.23 4.94
CA LEU A 94 15.41 -8.00 5.63
C LEU A 94 14.37 -7.09 6.27
N SER A 95 13.10 -7.38 6.00
CA SER A 95 11.95 -6.69 6.56
C SER A 95 11.13 -7.63 7.44
N GLN A 96 10.11 -7.08 8.08
CA GLN A 96 9.22 -7.83 8.96
C GLN A 96 8.30 -8.73 8.13
N SER A 97 7.78 -9.78 8.77
CA SER A 97 6.80 -10.70 8.17
C SER A 97 7.29 -11.36 6.86
N GLY A 98 8.55 -11.80 6.84
CA GLY A 98 9.13 -12.59 5.74
C GLY A 98 9.55 -11.79 4.51
N ARG A 99 9.21 -10.50 4.44
CA ARG A 99 9.51 -9.61 3.31
C ARG A 99 10.97 -9.18 3.28
N ARG A 100 11.39 -8.66 2.13
CA ARG A 100 12.57 -7.81 1.98
C ARG A 100 12.17 -6.42 1.51
N LYS A 101 13.02 -5.43 1.72
CA LYS A 101 12.72 -4.04 1.37
C LYS A 101 13.92 -3.25 0.86
N GLN A 102 13.63 -2.22 0.09
CA GLN A 102 14.52 -1.10 -0.23
C GLN A 102 13.73 0.19 0.06
N ASP A 103 14.29 1.08 0.87
CA ASP A 103 13.62 2.34 1.26
C ASP A 103 14.39 3.52 0.68
N TYR A 104 13.73 4.31 -0.16
CA TYR A 104 14.23 5.58 -0.71
C TYR A 104 13.37 6.70 -0.16
N GLY A 105 13.90 7.44 0.82
CA GLY A 105 13.15 8.50 1.48
C GLY A 105 13.85 8.97 2.74
N PRO A 106 13.24 9.90 3.50
CA PRO A 106 13.81 10.37 4.74
C PRO A 106 13.91 9.22 5.77
N LYS A 107 14.77 9.40 6.76
CA LYS A 107 14.86 8.51 7.92
C LYS A 107 13.85 8.95 8.98
N VAL A 108 12.96 8.03 9.35
CA VAL A 108 11.80 8.33 10.18
C VAL A 108 11.80 7.47 11.46
N ASN A 109 11.41 8.11 12.57
CA ASN A 109 11.01 7.45 13.81
C ASN A 109 9.58 7.87 14.14
N PHE A 110 8.60 7.07 13.69
CA PHE A 110 7.17 7.35 13.84
C PHE A 110 6.75 7.48 15.31
N LYS A 111 7.24 6.60 16.20
CA LYS A 111 6.90 6.63 17.63
C LYS A 111 7.29 7.95 18.31
N ARG A 112 8.40 8.56 17.88
CA ARG A 112 8.87 9.84 18.43
C ARG A 112 8.48 11.04 17.57
N GLN A 113 7.77 10.81 16.47
CA GLN A 113 7.47 11.83 15.45
C GLN A 113 8.73 12.64 15.09
N LYS A 114 9.80 11.93 14.71
CA LYS A 114 11.06 12.54 14.25
C LYS A 114 11.39 12.10 12.84
N VAL A 115 11.73 13.07 11.99
CA VAL A 115 12.14 12.86 10.61
C VAL A 115 13.42 13.65 10.32
N HIS A 116 14.33 13.05 9.55
CA HIS A 116 15.53 13.69 9.06
C HIS A 116 15.88 13.18 7.67
N ILE A 117 16.51 14.00 6.85
CA ILE A 117 16.88 13.65 5.47
C ILE A 117 17.81 12.42 5.45
N GLY A 118 18.77 12.35 6.38
CA GLY A 118 19.75 11.28 6.40
C GLY A 118 20.58 11.25 5.11
N GLY A 119 20.78 10.07 4.54
CA GLY A 119 21.45 9.89 3.25
C GLY A 119 20.52 9.91 2.03
N PHE A 120 19.28 10.41 2.17
CA PHE A 120 18.35 10.50 1.04
C PHE A 120 18.84 11.52 0.01
N ALA A 121 19.10 11.06 -1.21
CA ALA A 121 19.61 11.87 -2.31
C ALA A 121 18.58 12.09 -3.43
N GLY A 122 17.38 11.52 -3.28
CA GLY A 122 16.28 11.57 -4.24
C GLY A 122 15.65 10.21 -4.46
N LEU A 123 14.48 10.21 -5.11
CA LEU A 123 13.86 8.97 -5.57
C LEU A 123 14.69 8.38 -6.72
N PRO A 124 14.70 7.07 -6.96
CA PRO A 124 15.52 6.50 -8.02
C PRO A 124 15.07 6.90 -9.42
N ALA A 125 16.03 7.13 -10.32
CA ALA A 125 15.79 7.52 -11.71
C ALA A 125 14.79 6.61 -12.43
N TYR A 126 14.87 5.30 -12.21
CA TYR A 126 13.98 4.31 -12.84
C TYR A 126 12.50 4.52 -12.48
N SER A 127 12.18 5.21 -11.37
CA SER A 127 10.80 5.43 -10.95
C SER A 127 10.15 6.70 -11.52
N ARG A 128 10.95 7.61 -12.11
CA ARG A 128 10.50 8.95 -12.51
C ARG A 128 9.31 8.91 -13.47
N PHE A 129 9.37 8.04 -14.47
CA PHE A 129 8.33 7.96 -15.50
C PHE A 129 6.98 7.51 -14.95
N LEU A 130 6.95 6.71 -13.87
CA LEU A 130 5.73 6.28 -13.20
C LEU A 130 4.99 7.47 -12.60
N ILE A 131 5.72 8.36 -11.93
CA ILE A 131 5.15 9.56 -11.29
C ILE A 131 4.67 10.54 -12.36
N THR A 132 5.48 10.76 -13.40
CA THR A 132 5.07 11.60 -14.55
C THR A 132 3.78 11.08 -15.17
N ARG A 133 3.71 9.78 -15.49
CA ARG A 133 2.52 9.15 -16.09
C ARG A 133 1.29 9.26 -15.20
N TYR A 134 1.42 9.00 -13.90
CA TYR A 134 0.27 9.13 -12.99
C TYR A 134 -0.22 10.59 -12.89
N ASN A 135 0.69 11.56 -12.89
CA ASN A 135 0.33 12.98 -12.90
C ASN A 135 -0.28 13.44 -14.23
N ASP A 136 0.13 12.86 -15.37
CA ASP A 136 -0.54 13.07 -16.66
C ASP A 136 -2.00 12.60 -16.58
N LEU A 137 -2.25 11.39 -16.05
CA LEU A 137 -3.60 10.87 -15.86
C LEU A 137 -4.44 11.75 -14.90
N ILE A 138 -3.84 12.29 -13.85
CA ILE A 138 -4.51 13.25 -12.95
C ILE A 138 -4.94 14.50 -13.74
N ARG A 139 -4.07 15.05 -14.59
CA ARG A 139 -4.36 16.25 -15.41
C ARG A 139 -5.45 16.00 -16.44
N GLU A 140 -5.50 14.81 -17.02
CA GLU A 140 -6.52 14.42 -18.01
C GLU A 140 -7.87 14.09 -17.36
N SER A 141 -7.87 13.73 -16.08
CA SER A 141 -9.08 13.46 -15.31
C SER A 141 -9.90 14.74 -15.09
N LYS A 142 -11.23 14.61 -15.15
CA LYS A 142 -12.17 15.70 -14.84
C LYS A 142 -12.16 16.13 -13.37
N SER A 143 -11.60 15.29 -12.49
CA SER A 143 -11.49 15.59 -11.06
C SER A 143 -10.32 16.54 -10.83
N LEU A 144 -10.59 17.69 -10.19
CA LEU A 144 -9.60 18.71 -9.81
C LEU A 144 -8.73 18.22 -8.65
N ARG A 145 -7.92 17.17 -8.89
CA ARG A 145 -6.99 16.60 -7.90
C ARG A 145 -5.62 17.29 -8.03
N PRO A 146 -4.93 17.57 -6.90
CA PRO A 146 -3.58 18.09 -6.94
C PRO A 146 -2.61 17.05 -7.52
N GLU A 147 -1.48 17.52 -8.02
CA GLU A 147 -0.38 16.66 -8.46
C GLU A 147 0.08 15.73 -7.33
N PHE A 148 0.46 14.49 -7.64
CA PHE A 148 1.06 13.57 -6.69
C PHE A 148 2.57 13.79 -6.65
N LEU A 149 3.06 14.22 -5.48
CA LEU A 149 4.46 14.57 -5.26
C LEU A 149 5.05 13.67 -4.17
N PRO A 150 5.51 12.45 -4.52
CA PRO A 150 6.05 11.54 -3.54
C PRO A 150 7.42 12.00 -3.02
N VAL A 151 7.65 11.74 -1.74
CA VAL A 151 8.94 11.96 -1.07
C VAL A 151 9.57 10.66 -0.58
N GLU A 152 8.86 9.55 -0.77
CA GLU A 152 9.30 8.23 -0.38
C GLU A 152 8.85 7.19 -1.41
N LEU A 153 9.74 6.22 -1.65
CA LEU A 153 9.48 4.97 -2.35
C LEU A 153 9.98 3.81 -1.48
N CYS A 154 9.09 2.89 -1.13
CA CYS A 154 9.44 1.60 -0.55
C CYS A 154 9.19 0.50 -1.58
N ASN A 155 10.27 -0.16 -2.05
CA ASN A 155 10.12 -1.43 -2.75
C ASN A 155 10.01 -2.54 -1.70
N LEU A 156 8.95 -3.34 -1.77
CA LEU A 156 8.75 -4.51 -0.91
C LEU A 156 8.72 -5.78 -1.77
N GLU A 157 9.59 -6.72 -1.45
CA GLU A 157 9.59 -8.03 -2.07
C GLU A 157 8.90 -9.06 -1.16
N TYR A 158 8.02 -9.84 -1.78
CA TYR A 158 7.29 -10.93 -1.18
C TYR A 158 7.69 -12.22 -1.89
N LYS A 159 7.94 -13.27 -1.11
CA LYS A 159 8.14 -14.61 -1.62
C LYS A 159 7.41 -15.62 -0.73
N SER A 160 6.81 -16.62 -1.37
CA SER A 160 6.08 -17.71 -0.72
C SER A 160 6.99 -18.52 0.21
N ASP A 161 8.22 -18.81 -0.20
CA ASP A 161 9.24 -19.54 0.58
C ASP A 161 9.62 -18.86 1.91
N ARG A 162 9.34 -17.56 2.08
CA ARG A 162 9.53 -16.84 3.34
C ARG A 162 8.25 -16.69 4.16
N GLY A 163 7.11 -17.17 3.65
CA GLY A 163 5.79 -16.90 4.21
C GLY A 163 5.52 -15.40 4.30
N ALA A 164 5.92 -14.65 3.26
CA ALA A 164 5.83 -13.20 3.25
C ALA A 164 4.38 -12.74 3.30
N CYS A 165 4.06 -11.79 4.19
CA CYS A 165 2.73 -11.20 4.32
C CYS A 165 2.84 -9.76 4.83
N ILE A 166 1.73 -9.03 4.84
CA ILE A 166 1.49 -7.85 5.67
C ILE A 166 0.41 -8.22 6.68
N VAL A 167 0.66 -7.98 7.96
CA VAL A 167 -0.36 -8.10 9.01
C VAL A 167 -1.26 -6.86 9.02
N PRO A 168 -2.52 -6.94 9.49
CA PRO A 168 -3.44 -5.80 9.52
C PRO A 168 -2.83 -4.58 10.18
N HIS A 169 -2.86 -3.45 9.49
CA HIS A 169 -2.29 -2.20 9.97
C HIS A 169 -2.86 -0.97 9.25
N TYR A 170 -2.48 0.19 9.76
CA TYR A 170 -2.60 1.49 9.11
C TYR A 170 -1.20 1.98 8.73
N ASP A 171 -1.10 2.73 7.65
CA ASP A 171 0.08 3.55 7.38
C ASP A 171 0.11 4.73 8.35
N ASP A 172 1.32 5.23 8.63
CA ASP A 172 1.49 6.41 9.48
C ASP A 172 0.84 7.65 8.82
N SER A 173 0.00 8.35 9.56
CA SER A 173 -0.72 9.54 9.09
C SER A 173 -0.07 10.85 9.56
N TRP A 174 0.97 10.78 10.42
CA TRP A 174 1.68 11.97 10.86
C TRP A 174 2.57 12.51 9.75
N LEU A 175 3.35 11.65 9.10
CA LEU A 175 4.27 12.07 8.04
C LEU A 175 3.68 11.92 6.63
N TRP A 176 2.87 10.88 6.39
CA TRP A 176 2.40 10.57 5.04
C TRP A 176 1.04 11.18 4.74
N GLY A 177 0.91 11.74 3.54
CA GLY A 177 -0.29 12.35 3.00
C GLY A 177 -1.26 11.35 2.39
N ASP A 178 -2.39 11.89 1.92
CA ASP A 178 -3.63 11.13 1.71
C ASP A 178 -3.51 9.96 0.76
N ARG A 179 -2.72 10.08 -0.31
CA ARG A 179 -2.62 9.03 -1.32
C ARG A 179 -1.44 8.10 -1.03
N LEU A 180 -1.76 6.82 -0.85
CA LEU A 180 -0.77 5.73 -0.91
C LEU A 180 -0.83 5.11 -2.30
N VAL A 181 0.19 5.37 -3.13
CA VAL A 181 0.22 4.91 -4.52
C VAL A 181 1.15 3.71 -4.63
N THR A 182 0.67 2.58 -5.14
CA THR A 182 1.46 1.35 -5.27
C THR A 182 1.43 0.81 -6.69
N VAL A 183 2.60 0.66 -7.32
CA VAL A 183 2.75 -0.10 -8.57
C VAL A 183 3.10 -1.55 -8.23
N ASN A 184 2.34 -2.50 -8.76
CA ASN A 184 2.50 -3.93 -8.50
C ASN A 184 3.26 -4.60 -9.66
N LEU A 185 4.28 -5.39 -9.36
CA LEU A 185 5.12 -6.07 -10.35
C LEU A 185 5.23 -7.57 -10.05
N SER A 186 5.50 -8.34 -11.10
CA SER A 186 5.64 -9.80 -11.11
C SER A 186 4.36 -10.57 -10.78
N GLY A 187 4.06 -10.79 -9.50
CA GLY A 187 2.94 -11.64 -9.07
C GLY A 187 1.74 -10.85 -8.59
N ALA A 188 0.54 -11.33 -8.93
CA ALA A 188 -0.71 -10.82 -8.39
C ALA A 188 -0.91 -11.22 -6.92
N THR A 189 -1.68 -10.43 -6.17
CA THR A 189 -2.13 -10.72 -4.81
C THR A 189 -3.45 -9.99 -4.53
N TYR A 190 -4.00 -10.14 -3.33
CA TYR A 190 -5.04 -9.27 -2.81
C TYR A 190 -4.52 -8.36 -1.69
N LEU A 191 -4.99 -7.11 -1.69
CA LEU A 191 -4.97 -6.23 -0.53
C LEU A 191 -6.32 -6.37 0.18
N THR A 192 -6.30 -6.82 1.42
CA THR A 192 -7.51 -7.10 2.19
C THR A 192 -7.76 -5.98 3.16
N PHE A 193 -8.96 -5.43 3.14
CA PHE A 193 -9.41 -4.38 4.03
C PHE A 193 -10.38 -4.93 5.06
N THR A 194 -10.14 -4.61 6.34
CA THR A 194 -11.00 -4.99 7.46
C THR A 194 -11.28 -3.78 8.34
N LEU A 195 -12.53 -3.59 8.75
CA LEU A 195 -12.85 -2.67 9.83
C LEU A 195 -12.47 -3.30 11.18
N PRO A 196 -11.67 -2.61 12.02
CA PRO A 196 -11.37 -3.12 13.35
C PRO A 196 -12.63 -3.29 14.18
N THR A 197 -12.63 -4.26 15.10
CA THR A 197 -13.74 -4.50 16.03
C THR A 197 -13.85 -3.46 17.14
N THR A 198 -12.78 -2.72 17.40
CA THR A 198 -12.68 -1.67 18.42
C THR A 198 -12.42 -0.31 17.76
N ASP A 199 -12.91 0.78 18.37
CA ASP A 199 -12.75 2.15 17.86
C ASP A 199 -11.34 2.70 18.11
N VAL A 200 -10.36 2.12 17.41
CA VAL A 200 -8.94 2.51 17.49
C VAL A 200 -8.62 3.77 16.70
N VAL A 201 -9.52 4.17 15.79
CA VAL A 201 -9.48 5.42 15.04
C VAL A 201 -10.91 5.97 14.93
N ASP A 202 -11.01 7.29 14.76
CA ASP A 202 -12.30 7.96 14.60
C ASP A 202 -13.00 7.53 13.30
N GLY A 203 -14.33 7.44 13.35
CA GLY A 203 -15.16 7.16 12.17
C GLY A 203 -15.50 5.68 11.93
N ILE A 204 -14.89 4.72 12.63
CA ILE A 204 -15.17 3.29 12.38
C ILE A 204 -16.66 2.94 12.57
N ASN A 205 -17.30 3.39 13.66
CA ASN A 205 -18.72 3.13 13.88
C ASN A 205 -19.62 3.74 12.80
N HIS A 206 -19.25 4.92 12.31
CA HIS A 206 -19.99 5.57 11.22
C HIS A 206 -19.84 4.77 9.92
N GLU A 207 -18.61 4.37 9.60
CA GLU A 207 -18.32 3.57 8.42
C GLU A 207 -18.97 2.18 8.48
N PHE A 208 -18.97 1.54 9.65
CA PHE A 208 -19.69 0.28 9.86
C PHE A 208 -21.21 0.45 9.64
N LYS A 209 -21.83 1.49 10.21
CA LYS A 209 -23.26 1.78 9.99
C LYS A 209 -23.56 2.07 8.52
N ARG A 210 -22.65 2.73 7.81
CA ARG A 210 -22.75 2.94 6.36
C ARG A 210 -22.76 1.60 5.63
N VAL A 211 -21.82 0.70 5.89
CA VAL A 211 -21.80 -0.62 5.24
C VAL A 211 -23.05 -1.43 5.61
N GLN A 212 -23.46 -1.41 6.88
CA GLN A 212 -24.63 -2.13 7.38
C GLN A 212 -25.94 -1.66 6.74
N SER A 213 -26.06 -0.40 6.31
CA SER A 213 -27.27 0.04 5.60
C SER A 213 -27.44 -0.61 4.23
N TYR A 214 -26.36 -1.09 3.61
CA TYR A 214 -26.40 -1.87 2.37
C TYR A 214 -26.44 -3.38 2.63
N VAL A 215 -25.79 -3.85 3.70
CA VAL A 215 -25.72 -5.27 4.07
C VAL A 215 -26.20 -5.45 5.52
N PRO A 216 -27.52 -5.51 5.78
CA PRO A 216 -28.08 -5.41 7.14
C PRO A 216 -27.64 -6.50 8.11
N ASN A 217 -27.32 -7.70 7.61
CA ASN A 217 -26.98 -8.87 8.43
C ASN A 217 -25.48 -8.98 8.75
N ILE A 218 -24.66 -7.99 8.36
CA ILE A 218 -23.22 -8.01 8.57
C ILE A 218 -22.86 -7.63 10.01
N CYS A 219 -21.85 -8.30 10.57
CA CYS A 219 -21.33 -7.99 11.90
C CYS A 219 -19.97 -7.31 11.79
N ARG A 220 -19.69 -6.39 12.73
CA ARG A 220 -18.39 -5.73 12.77
C ARG A 220 -17.28 -6.76 13.00
N GLY A 221 -16.26 -6.75 12.14
CA GLY A 221 -15.15 -7.71 12.17
C GLY A 221 -15.50 -9.12 11.69
N SER A 222 -16.65 -9.33 11.04
CA SER A 222 -17.01 -10.60 10.40
C SER A 222 -16.77 -10.62 8.90
N PHE A 223 -16.26 -9.54 8.31
CA PHE A 223 -16.14 -9.41 6.86
C PHE A 223 -14.87 -8.67 6.44
N CYS A 224 -14.51 -8.80 5.16
CA CYS A 224 -13.43 -8.05 4.56
C CYS A 224 -13.71 -7.69 3.09
N VAL A 225 -13.04 -6.65 2.60
CA VAL A 225 -13.01 -6.30 1.17
C VAL A 225 -11.66 -6.70 0.57
N ARG A 226 -11.69 -7.42 -0.54
CA ARG A 226 -10.54 -7.98 -1.25
C ARG A 226 -10.32 -7.17 -2.52
N VAL A 227 -9.25 -6.38 -2.56
CA VAL A 227 -8.85 -5.61 -3.75
C VAL A 227 -7.76 -6.39 -4.48
N LEU A 228 -8.02 -6.80 -5.72
CA LEU A 228 -7.02 -7.47 -6.56
C LEU A 228 -5.91 -6.49 -6.93
N LEU A 229 -4.69 -6.83 -6.55
CA LEU A 229 -3.46 -6.17 -6.95
C LEU A 229 -2.79 -7.00 -8.04
N ASP A 230 -3.27 -6.86 -9.29
CA ASP A 230 -2.67 -7.57 -10.41
C ASP A 230 -1.29 -7.01 -10.75
N ARG A 231 -0.43 -7.82 -11.38
CA ARG A 231 0.86 -7.32 -11.87
C ARG A 231 0.62 -6.20 -12.89
N ARG A 232 1.59 -5.30 -13.01
CA ARG A 232 1.55 -4.09 -13.85
C ARG A 232 0.45 -3.07 -13.52
N SER A 233 -0.33 -3.29 -12.47
CA SER A 233 -1.33 -2.32 -12.03
C SER A 233 -0.73 -1.23 -11.14
N LEU A 234 -1.35 -0.05 -11.16
CA LEU A 234 -1.21 0.97 -10.13
C LEU A 234 -2.47 1.00 -9.29
N VAL A 235 -2.31 0.98 -7.96
CA VAL A 235 -3.42 1.09 -7.00
C VAL A 235 -3.20 2.28 -6.08
N VAL A 236 -4.23 3.08 -5.89
CA VAL A 236 -4.24 4.22 -4.95
C VAL A 236 -5.20 3.92 -3.82
N VAL A 237 -4.73 4.09 -2.59
CA VAL A 237 -5.56 4.01 -1.38
C VAL A 237 -5.56 5.38 -0.72
N SER A 238 -6.73 5.96 -0.52
CA SER A 238 -6.91 7.29 0.07
C SER A 238 -8.10 7.34 1.04
N GLY A 239 -8.35 8.49 1.66
CA GLY A 239 -9.59 8.76 2.40
C GLY A 239 -9.95 7.69 3.45
N PRO A 240 -11.25 7.42 3.66
CA PRO A 240 -11.73 6.33 4.51
C PRO A 240 -10.99 4.99 4.35
N ALA A 241 -10.72 4.54 3.12
CA ALA A 241 -10.01 3.27 2.90
C ALA A 241 -8.59 3.27 3.49
N ARG A 242 -7.92 4.43 3.52
CA ARG A 242 -6.61 4.62 4.16
C ARG A 242 -6.70 4.77 5.67
N TYR A 243 -7.62 5.61 6.18
CA TYR A 243 -7.60 6.03 7.59
C TYR A 243 -8.47 5.19 8.52
N ILE A 244 -9.52 4.56 8.00
CA ILE A 244 -10.53 3.86 8.82
C ILE A 244 -10.36 2.34 8.72
N TRP A 245 -10.07 1.84 7.53
CA TRP A 245 -9.87 0.42 7.28
C TRP A 245 -8.42 0.01 7.50
N GLN A 246 -8.21 -1.10 8.22
CA GLN A 246 -6.90 -1.74 8.24
C GLN A 246 -6.71 -2.51 6.96
N HIS A 247 -5.49 -2.52 6.43
CA HIS A 247 -5.15 -3.32 5.27
C HIS A 247 -4.06 -4.36 5.58
N GLU A 248 -4.16 -5.50 4.90
CA GLU A 248 -3.26 -6.64 5.02
C GLU A 248 -3.03 -7.34 3.67
N ILE A 249 -1.99 -8.15 3.61
CA ILE A 249 -1.78 -9.11 2.52
C ILE A 249 -1.50 -10.46 3.17
N ARG A 250 -2.39 -11.43 2.97
CA ARG A 250 -2.29 -12.72 3.66
C ARG A 250 -1.19 -13.56 3.04
N ARG A 251 -0.61 -14.48 3.83
CA ARG A 251 0.44 -15.40 3.35
C ARG A 251 -0.04 -16.26 2.18
N SER A 252 -1.31 -16.69 2.22
CA SER A 252 -1.94 -17.49 1.17
C SER A 252 -2.10 -16.75 -0.15
N ASP A 253 -2.07 -15.42 -0.14
CA ASP A 253 -2.24 -14.58 -1.33
C ASP A 253 -0.92 -14.30 -2.05
N ILE A 254 0.20 -14.85 -1.54
CA ILE A 254 1.53 -14.75 -2.15
C ILE A 254 1.94 -16.14 -2.65
N PRO A 255 1.39 -16.63 -3.78
CA PRO A 255 1.78 -17.94 -4.33
C PRO A 255 3.17 -17.88 -5.00
N ILE A 256 3.49 -16.73 -5.60
CA ILE A 256 4.73 -16.48 -6.34
C ILE A 256 5.38 -15.19 -5.88
N ARG A 257 6.60 -14.93 -6.36
CA ARG A 257 7.30 -13.67 -6.09
C ARG A 257 6.47 -12.48 -6.59
N ARG A 258 6.35 -11.46 -5.76
CA ARG A 258 5.86 -10.13 -6.18
C ARG A 258 6.68 -9.01 -5.59
N ILE A 259 6.70 -7.88 -6.29
CA ILE A 259 7.29 -6.63 -5.83
C ILE A 259 6.19 -5.58 -5.80
N ALA A 260 6.11 -4.84 -4.70
CA ALA A 260 5.28 -3.65 -4.59
C ALA A 260 6.19 -2.42 -4.52
N MET A 261 5.96 -1.46 -5.39
CA MET A 261 6.60 -0.14 -5.36
C MET A 261 5.62 0.86 -4.74
N THR A 262 5.72 1.10 -3.44
CA THR A 262 4.80 2.00 -2.73
C THR A 262 5.41 3.38 -2.58
N PHE A 263 4.73 4.38 -3.13
CA PHE A 263 5.08 5.78 -3.07
C PHE A 263 4.20 6.52 -2.06
N ARG A 264 4.80 7.47 -1.33
CA ARG A 264 4.08 8.28 -0.34
C ARG A 264 4.42 9.75 -0.48
N GLU A 265 3.38 10.58 -0.43
CA GLU A 265 3.49 12.04 -0.34
C GLU A 265 3.49 12.51 1.12
N LEU A 266 3.76 13.79 1.34
CA LEU A 266 3.76 14.38 2.68
C LEU A 266 2.34 14.68 3.17
N SER A 267 2.13 14.53 4.48
CA SER A 267 0.91 14.98 5.16
C SER A 267 0.81 16.51 5.13
N SER A 268 -0.39 17.04 5.40
CA SER A 268 -0.61 18.48 5.49
C SER A 268 0.28 19.18 6.51
N THR A 269 0.75 18.48 7.55
CA THR A 269 1.73 19.00 8.52
C THR A 269 3.06 19.39 7.87
N PHE A 270 3.46 18.70 6.81
CA PHE A 270 4.73 18.91 6.11
C PHE A 270 4.56 19.51 4.70
N SER A 271 3.34 19.55 4.17
CA SER A 271 3.05 20.13 2.86
C SER A 271 3.36 21.63 2.84
N PRO A 272 4.18 22.12 1.89
CA PRO A 272 4.49 23.54 1.79
C PRO A 272 3.26 24.38 1.47
N GLU A 273 3.13 25.53 2.13
CA GLU A 273 2.09 26.51 1.89
C GLU A 273 2.68 27.85 1.41
N SER A 274 1.85 28.69 0.79
CA SER A 274 2.24 30.05 0.40
C SER A 274 2.36 30.95 1.64
N GLY A 275 3.51 31.62 1.82
CA GLY A 275 3.72 32.59 2.90
C GLY A 275 4.68 32.09 3.99
N ASN A 276 4.35 32.38 5.24
CA ASN A 276 5.18 32.01 6.39
C ASN A 276 5.00 30.52 6.73
N MET A 277 5.96 29.70 6.30
CA MET A 277 5.99 28.26 6.58
C MET A 277 6.44 27.95 8.02
N THR A 278 5.86 26.91 8.63
CA THR A 278 6.42 26.27 9.84
C THR A 278 7.75 25.58 9.54
N ASP A 279 8.45 25.14 10.57
CA ASP A 279 9.72 24.42 10.38
C ASP A 279 9.50 23.04 9.74
N GLU A 280 8.38 22.38 10.03
CA GLU A 280 7.94 21.14 9.38
C GLU A 280 7.67 21.36 7.89
N GLN A 281 6.98 22.44 7.52
CA GLN A 281 6.69 22.77 6.12
C GLN A 281 7.96 23.16 5.35
N LYS A 282 8.89 23.90 5.97
CA LYS A 282 10.22 24.18 5.39
C LYS A 282 11.00 22.88 5.18
N PHE A 283 10.95 21.96 6.14
CA PHE A 283 11.56 20.64 6.01
C PHE A 283 10.93 19.85 4.86
N GLY A 284 9.60 19.82 4.78
CA GLY A 284 8.87 19.15 3.72
C GLY A 284 9.18 19.72 2.33
N LYS A 285 9.27 21.04 2.19
CA LYS A 285 9.72 21.71 0.97
C LYS A 285 11.10 21.21 0.53
N LYS A 286 12.07 21.22 1.45
CA LYS A 286 13.43 20.72 1.18
C LYS A 286 13.41 19.23 0.79
N LEU A 287 12.55 18.43 1.41
CA LEU A 287 12.43 17.01 1.09
C LEU A 287 11.86 16.78 -0.32
N LEU A 288 10.87 17.58 -0.74
CA LEU A 288 10.32 17.55 -2.10
C LEU A 288 11.38 17.94 -3.15
N GLU A 289 12.19 18.97 -2.88
CA GLU A 289 13.31 19.37 -3.73
C GLU A 289 14.32 18.22 -3.90
N ILE A 290 14.65 17.50 -2.82
CA ILE A 290 15.54 16.33 -2.89
C ILE A 290 14.86 15.17 -3.62
N ALA A 291 13.60 14.84 -3.30
CA ALA A 291 12.89 13.72 -3.90
C ALA A 291 12.82 13.81 -5.43
N SER A 292 12.72 15.04 -5.96
CA SER A 292 12.61 15.33 -7.39
C SER A 292 13.93 15.36 -8.18
N THR A 293 15.08 15.06 -7.56
CA THR A 293 16.38 15.02 -8.26
C THR A 293 16.57 13.77 -9.13
N TYR A 294 15.89 12.67 -8.81
CA TYR A 294 15.91 11.41 -9.55
C TYR A 294 17.31 10.86 -9.90
N PRO A 295 18.24 10.64 -8.94
CA PRO A 295 19.58 10.14 -9.22
C PRO A 295 19.60 8.72 -9.79
N HIS A 296 20.60 8.43 -10.61
CA HIS A 296 20.98 7.07 -10.98
C HIS A 296 21.68 6.40 -9.77
N MET A 297 21.38 5.11 -9.55
CA MET A 297 21.83 4.34 -8.38
C MET A 297 22.74 3.18 -8.77
#